data_AF-A0A7C5PJD2-F1
#
_entry.id   AF-A0A7C5PJD2-F1
#
_cell.length_a   1.000
_cell.length_b   1.000
_cell.length_c   1.000
_cell.angle_alpha   90.00
_cell.angle_beta   90.00
_cell.angle_gamma   90.00
#
_symmetry.space_group_name_H-M   'P 1'
#
loop_
_entity.id
_entity.type
_entity.pdbx_description
1 polymer ?
#
loop_
_entity_poly.entity_id
_entity_poly.type
_entity_poly.pdbx_seq_one_letter_code
_entity_poly.pdbx_strand_id
1 'polypeptide(L)'
;MHGCEKPIKKADWLGLLTFGFFLLFFGIIWIATPNLKEQVKSFFTLENWQLTEAAGKIVFPEPKHNYPILYTAAMQFCLIFGVFHVFILALRIFFHEPMDKIGGTVSGIVFWLSISFFFNILANKTIGWFGFLAGLIISVGLSIIISNIIKLVKFNP
;
A
#
# COMPACT_ATOMS: atom_id res chain seq x y z
N MET A 1 -23.27 -31.69 -25.18
CA MET A 1 -23.22 -30.23 -24.98
C MET A 1 -23.43 -29.96 -23.49
N HIS A 2 -22.36 -29.86 -22.69
CA HIS A 2 -22.45 -29.49 -21.29
C HIS A 2 -22.24 -27.98 -21.17
N GLY A 3 -23.34 -27.25 -20.98
CA GLY A 3 -23.32 -25.82 -20.68
C GLY A 3 -22.64 -25.61 -19.33
N CYS A 4 -21.43 -25.08 -19.35
CA CYS A 4 -20.79 -24.53 -18.18
C CYS A 4 -21.46 -23.17 -17.89
N GLU A 5 -22.54 -23.19 -17.11
CA GLU A 5 -23.03 -21.98 -16.47
C GLU A 5 -21.93 -21.50 -15.51
N LYS A 6 -21.13 -20.53 -15.96
CA LYS A 6 -20.25 -19.79 -15.08
C LYS A 6 -21.16 -19.09 -14.05
N PRO A 7 -21.02 -19.34 -12.74
CA PRO A 7 -21.75 -18.58 -11.76
C PRO A 7 -21.38 -17.11 -11.97
N ILE A 8 -22.39 -16.28 -12.21
CA ILE A 8 -22.23 -14.83 -12.29
C ILE A 8 -21.57 -14.41 -10.97
N LYS A 9 -20.25 -14.19 -10.99
CA LYS A 9 -19.51 -13.65 -9.86
C LYS A 9 -20.23 -12.36 -9.49
N LYS A 10 -20.94 -12.33 -8.36
CA LYS A 10 -21.42 -11.07 -7.77
C LYS A 10 -20.25 -10.10 -7.83
N ALA A 11 -20.39 -9.03 -8.61
CA ALA A 11 -19.37 -8.00 -8.72
C ALA A 11 -18.95 -7.61 -7.30
N ASP A 12 -17.64 -7.56 -7.02
CA ASP A 12 -17.13 -7.26 -5.68
C ASP A 12 -17.40 -5.79 -5.37
N TRP A 13 -18.64 -5.49 -4.96
CA TRP A 13 -19.11 -4.13 -4.69
C TRP A 13 -18.27 -3.46 -3.60
N LEU A 14 -17.83 -4.23 -2.59
CA LEU A 14 -16.90 -3.76 -1.56
C LEU A 14 -15.51 -3.43 -2.15
N GLY A 15 -15.05 -4.19 -3.14
CA GLY A 15 -13.85 -3.87 -3.90
C GLY A 15 -14.01 -2.58 -4.72
N LEU A 16 -15.16 -2.39 -5.39
CA LEU A 16 -15.47 -1.17 -6.13
C LEU A 16 -15.56 0.05 -5.20
N LEU A 17 -16.20 -0.11 -4.04
CA LEU A 17 -16.29 0.92 -3.01
C LEU A 17 -14.89 1.30 -2.49
N THR A 18 -14.03 0.31 -2.26
CA THR A 18 -12.65 0.51 -1.84
C THR A 18 -11.84 1.26 -2.90
N PHE A 19 -11.99 0.89 -4.16
CA PHE A 19 -11.34 1.59 -5.27
C PHE A 19 -11.85 3.03 -5.45
N GLY A 20 -13.16 3.26 -5.29
CA GLY A 20 -13.74 4.60 -5.31
C GLY A 20 -13.21 5.48 -4.18
N PHE A 21 -13.17 4.94 -2.96
CA PHE A 21 -12.61 5.65 -1.80
C PHE A 21 -11.12 5.95 -1.99
N PHE A 22 -10.35 5.01 -2.55
CA PHE A 22 -8.94 5.22 -2.90
C PHE A 22 -8.76 6.45 -3.81
N LEU A 23 -9.50 6.52 -4.92
CA LEU A 23 -9.39 7.61 -5.89
C LEU A 23 -9.84 8.95 -5.29
N LEU A 24 -10.95 8.94 -4.56
CA LEU A 24 -11.48 10.13 -3.91
C LEU A 24 -10.47 10.68 -2.90
N PHE A 25 -9.94 9.81 -2.05
CA PHE A 25 -8.99 10.22 -1.01
C PHE A 25 -7.65 10.66 -1.59
N PHE A 26 -7.18 9.99 -2.64
CA PHE A 26 -5.99 10.39 -3.39
C PHE A 26 -6.16 11.79 -3.99
N GLY A 27 -7.31 12.06 -4.61
CA GLY A 27 -7.65 13.37 -5.17
C GLY A 27 -7.71 14.46 -4.10
N ILE A 28 -8.29 14.17 -2.94
CA ILE A 28 -8.35 15.11 -1.81
C ILE A 28 -6.93 15.47 -1.36
N ILE A 29 -6.06 14.49 -1.11
CA ILE A 29 -4.68 14.77 -0.69
C ILE A 29 -3.92 15.56 -1.75
N TRP A 30 -4.11 15.24 -3.03
CA TRP A 30 -3.49 15.94 -4.15
C TRP A 30 -3.88 17.43 -4.24
N ILE A 31 -5.10 17.77 -3.86
CA ILE A 31 -5.62 19.15 -3.91
C ILE A 31 -5.36 19.88 -2.59
N ALA A 32 -5.54 19.20 -1.46
CA ALA A 32 -5.48 19.80 -0.13
C ALA A 32 -4.05 20.02 0.37
N THR A 33 -3.06 19.26 -0.13
CA THR A 33 -1.67 19.38 0.34
C THR A 33 -0.92 20.45 -0.46
N PRO A 34 -0.60 21.62 0.14
CA PRO A 34 0.17 22.64 -0.54
C PRO A 34 1.59 22.14 -0.80
N ASN A 35 2.21 22.60 -1.90
CA ASN A 35 3.57 22.24 -2.33
C ASN A 35 3.81 20.75 -2.65
N LEU A 36 2.80 19.87 -2.50
CA LEU A 36 2.93 18.45 -2.86
C LEU A 36 3.26 18.28 -4.34
N LYS A 37 2.58 19.02 -5.22
CA LYS A 37 2.80 18.96 -6.68
C LYS A 37 4.23 19.34 -7.06
N GLU A 38 4.78 20.35 -6.40
CA GLU A 38 6.15 20.82 -6.62
C GLU A 38 7.16 19.80 -6.11
N GLN A 39 6.95 19.25 -4.91
CA GLN A 39 7.80 18.19 -4.38
C GLN A 39 7.75 16.92 -5.22
N VAL A 40 6.58 16.54 -5.74
CA VAL A 40 6.46 15.40 -6.66
C VAL A 40 7.25 15.66 -7.94
N LYS A 41 7.09 16.83 -8.56
CA LYS A 41 7.87 17.20 -9.77
C LYS A 41 9.37 17.17 -9.48
N SER A 42 9.79 17.76 -8.36
CA SER A 42 11.18 17.82 -7.93
C SER A 42 11.73 16.41 -7.66
N PHE A 43 10.97 15.55 -6.99
CA PHE A 43 11.32 14.15 -6.75
C PHE A 43 11.51 13.37 -8.05
N PHE A 44 10.64 13.55 -9.06
CA PHE A 44 10.77 12.85 -10.35
C PHE A 44 11.79 13.48 -11.31
N THR A 45 12.45 14.58 -10.92
CA THR A 45 13.49 15.20 -11.74
C THR A 45 14.81 14.46 -11.58
N LEU A 46 15.36 13.95 -12.68
CA LEU A 46 16.60 13.14 -12.73
C LEU A 46 17.80 13.82 -12.04
N GLU A 47 17.89 15.15 -12.09
CA GLU A 47 18.96 15.92 -11.44
C GLU A 47 18.96 15.78 -9.91
N ASN A 48 17.81 15.49 -9.30
CA ASN A 48 17.66 15.33 -7.86
C ASN A 48 17.95 13.90 -7.38
N TRP A 49 18.41 13.02 -8.26
CA TRP A 49 18.88 11.68 -7.92
C TRP A 49 20.39 11.66 -7.97
N GLN A 50 20.99 11.10 -6.93
CA GLN A 50 22.41 10.80 -6.90
C GLN A 50 22.62 9.32 -6.70
N LEU A 51 23.69 8.83 -7.30
CA LEU A 51 24.14 7.47 -7.11
C LEU A 51 25.00 7.43 -5.85
N THR A 52 24.42 6.94 -4.76
CA THR A 52 25.10 6.79 -3.46
C THR A 52 25.51 5.33 -3.27
N GLU A 53 26.72 5.10 -2.73
CA GLU A 53 27.16 3.77 -2.31
C GLU A 53 26.39 3.34 -1.05
N ALA A 54 25.47 2.38 -1.21
CA ALA A 54 24.63 1.92 -0.10
C ALA A 54 25.34 0.86 0.78
N ALA A 55 26.18 0.02 0.17
CA ALA A 55 26.99 -0.99 0.85
C ALA A 55 28.12 -1.50 -0.07
N GLY A 56 29.35 -1.00 0.10
CA GLY A 56 30.48 -1.35 -0.77
C GLY A 56 30.26 -0.90 -2.22
N LYS A 57 30.69 -1.71 -3.21
CA LYS A 57 30.61 -1.41 -4.67
C LYS A 57 29.18 -1.37 -5.24
N ILE A 58 28.13 -1.47 -4.42
CA ILE A 58 26.75 -1.46 -4.90
C ILE A 58 26.21 -0.04 -4.84
N VAL A 59 26.07 0.55 -6.02
CA VAL A 59 25.64 1.92 -6.22
C VAL A 59 24.12 1.93 -6.42
N PHE A 60 23.40 2.69 -5.59
CA PHE A 60 21.94 2.82 -5.71
C PHE A 60 21.53 4.29 -5.91
N PRO A 61 20.49 4.54 -6.73
CA PRO A 61 19.93 5.86 -6.87
C PRO A 61 19.18 6.25 -5.57
N GLU A 62 19.64 7.31 -4.94
CA GLU A 62 19.04 7.94 -3.76
C GLU A 62 18.68 9.40 -4.07
N PRO A 63 17.53 9.91 -3.58
CA PRO A 63 17.21 11.32 -3.67
C PRO A 63 18.23 12.20 -2.94
N LYS A 64 18.76 13.23 -3.62
CA LYS A 64 19.69 14.23 -3.04
C LYS A 64 19.05 15.03 -1.90
N HIS A 65 17.75 15.23 -1.98
CA HIS A 65 16.97 16.01 -1.03
C HIS A 65 15.92 15.15 -0.35
N ASN A 66 15.66 15.45 0.92
CA ASN A 66 14.53 14.84 1.63
C ASN A 66 13.25 15.58 1.24
N TYR A 67 12.19 14.83 0.95
CA TYR A 67 10.87 15.37 0.59
C TYR A 67 9.86 15.04 1.70
N PRO A 68 9.99 15.68 2.88
CA PRO A 68 9.18 15.31 4.04
C PRO A 68 7.69 15.57 3.83
N ILE A 69 7.30 16.58 3.03
CA ILE A 69 5.88 16.84 2.73
C ILE A 69 5.33 15.71 1.85
N LEU A 70 6.07 15.28 0.84
CA LEU A 70 5.70 14.13 0.00
C LEU A 70 5.55 12.85 0.83
N TYR A 71 6.55 12.53 1.68
CA TYR A 71 6.54 11.32 2.48
C TYR A 71 5.46 11.35 3.56
N THR A 72 5.20 12.51 4.17
CA THR A 72 4.13 12.68 5.17
C THR A 72 2.75 12.58 4.53
N ALA A 73 2.56 13.16 3.35
CA ALA A 73 1.29 13.01 2.60
C ALA A 73 1.05 11.55 2.21
N ALA A 74 2.08 10.85 1.72
CA ALA A 74 2.00 9.43 1.42
C ALA A 74 1.74 8.57 2.67
N MET A 75 2.38 8.89 3.80
CA MET A 75 2.11 8.26 5.10
C MET A 75 0.65 8.42 5.49
N GLN A 76 0.13 9.66 5.51
CA GLN A 76 -1.26 9.94 5.88
C GLN A 76 -2.24 9.23 4.96
N PHE A 77 -1.96 9.19 3.65
CA PHE A 77 -2.73 8.42 2.68
C PHE A 77 -2.80 6.93 3.08
N CYS A 78 -1.64 6.31 3.28
CA CYS A 78 -1.55 4.89 3.60
C CYS A 78 -2.21 4.56 4.95
N LEU A 79 -2.08 5.43 5.95
CA LEU A 79 -2.69 5.24 7.27
C LEU A 79 -4.22 5.26 7.19
N ILE A 80 -4.79 6.30 6.57
CA ILE A 80 -6.24 6.46 6.47
C ILE A 80 -6.83 5.38 5.57
N PHE A 81 -6.15 5.01 4.49
CA PHE A 81 -6.58 3.93 3.62
C PHE A 81 -6.47 2.55 4.28
N GLY A 82 -5.43 2.31 5.08
CA GLY A 82 -5.30 1.12 5.91
C GLY A 82 -6.41 1.00 6.94
N VAL A 83 -6.76 2.09 7.61
CA VAL A 83 -7.92 2.16 8.53
C VAL A 83 -9.23 1.92 7.78
N PHE A 84 -9.39 2.48 6.57
CA PHE A 84 -10.55 2.21 5.72
C PHE A 84 -10.70 0.71 5.39
N HIS A 85 -9.59 0.02 5.10
CA HIS A 85 -9.59 -1.43 4.93
C HIS A 85 -10.06 -2.20 6.17
N VAL A 86 -9.82 -1.69 7.39
CA VAL A 86 -10.37 -2.28 8.64
C VAL A 86 -11.90 -2.19 8.65
N PHE A 87 -12.46 -1.05 8.23
CA PHE A 87 -13.92 -0.91 8.09
C PHE A 87 -14.48 -1.87 7.03
N ILE A 88 -13.81 -1.98 5.87
CA ILE A 88 -14.21 -2.95 4.83
C ILE A 88 -14.14 -4.38 5.34
N LEU A 89 -13.13 -4.74 6.13
CA LEU A 89 -13.02 -6.05 6.75
C LEU A 89 -14.22 -6.34 7.67
N ALA A 90 -14.61 -5.39 8.51
CA ALA A 90 -15.79 -5.51 9.36
C ALA A 90 -17.08 -5.74 8.54
N LEU A 91 -17.24 -5.00 7.44
CA LEU A 91 -18.34 -5.19 6.51
C LEU A 91 -18.30 -6.58 5.85
N ARG A 92 -17.13 -7.05 5.39
CA ARG A 92 -16.98 -8.39 4.79
C ARG A 92 -17.39 -9.50 5.77
N ILE A 93 -17.03 -9.36 7.05
CA ILE A 93 -17.42 -10.31 8.11
C ILE A 93 -18.94 -10.25 8.32
N PHE A 94 -19.53 -9.06 8.40
CA PHE A 94 -20.98 -8.87 8.57
C PHE A 94 -21.79 -9.49 7.42
N PHE A 95 -21.35 -9.30 6.17
CA PHE A 95 -21.98 -9.89 4.98
C PHE A 95 -21.65 -11.37 4.74
N HIS A 96 -20.94 -12.03 5.67
CA HIS A 96 -20.52 -13.43 5.57
C HIS A 96 -19.80 -13.74 4.25
N GLU A 97 -18.92 -12.83 3.82
CA GLU A 97 -18.16 -13.02 2.60
C GLU A 97 -17.14 -14.16 2.72
N PRO A 98 -16.77 -14.82 1.59
CA PRO A 98 -15.82 -15.91 1.60
C PRO A 98 -14.48 -15.49 2.20
N MET A 99 -13.89 -16.38 3.00
CA MET A 99 -12.63 -16.12 3.70
C MET A 99 -11.45 -15.78 2.78
N ASP A 100 -11.50 -16.16 1.50
CA ASP A 100 -10.54 -15.71 0.48
C ASP A 100 -10.53 -14.18 0.34
N LYS A 101 -11.71 -13.54 0.34
CA LYS A 101 -11.86 -12.08 0.27
C LYS A 101 -11.48 -11.40 1.59
N ILE A 102 -11.74 -12.05 2.72
CA ILE A 102 -11.33 -11.59 4.05
C ILE A 102 -9.80 -11.59 4.14
N GLY A 103 -9.14 -12.69 3.75
CA GLY A 103 -7.68 -12.81 3.75
C GLY A 103 -6.99 -11.77 2.86
N GLY A 104 -7.57 -11.48 1.69
CA GLY A 104 -7.09 -10.41 0.82
C GLY A 104 -7.29 -9.00 1.40
N THR A 105 -8.30 -8.79 2.24
CA THR A 105 -8.52 -7.50 2.91
C THR A 105 -7.54 -7.34 4.08
N VAL A 106 -7.32 -8.39 4.87
CA VAL A 106 -6.36 -8.42 5.98
C VAL A 106 -4.93 -8.17 5.48
N SER A 107 -4.52 -8.82 4.39
CA SER A 107 -3.21 -8.56 3.79
C SER A 107 -3.08 -7.11 3.33
N GLY A 108 -4.15 -6.55 2.75
CA GLY A 108 -4.20 -5.13 2.41
C GLY A 108 -4.02 -4.20 3.62
N ILE A 109 -4.68 -4.49 4.76
CA ILE A 109 -4.51 -3.71 6.00
C ILE A 109 -3.03 -3.71 6.41
N VAL A 110 -2.43 -4.89 6.51
CA VAL A 110 -1.03 -5.03 6.92
C VAL A 110 -0.11 -4.29 5.96
N PHE A 111 -0.30 -4.47 4.66
CA PHE A 111 0.47 -3.77 3.64
C PHE A 111 0.44 -2.24 3.80
N TRP A 112 -0.76 -1.66 3.88
CA TRP A 112 -0.93 -0.21 3.96
C TRP A 112 -0.41 0.37 5.28
N LEU A 113 -0.62 -0.33 6.41
CA LEU A 113 -0.09 0.09 7.70
C LEU A 113 1.44 0.00 7.76
N SER A 114 2.03 -1.07 7.22
CA SER A 114 3.49 -1.22 7.15
C SER A 114 4.10 -0.13 6.27
N ILE A 115 3.54 0.17 5.10
CA ILE A 115 4.02 1.25 4.23
C ILE A 115 3.92 2.61 4.92
N SER A 116 2.81 2.88 5.63
CA SER A 116 2.67 4.09 6.43
C SER A 116 3.80 4.23 7.45
N PHE A 117 4.14 3.16 8.16
CA PHE A 117 5.24 3.14 9.11
C PHE A 117 6.59 3.43 8.45
N PHE A 118 6.88 2.82 7.29
CA PHE A 118 8.12 3.09 6.56
C PHE A 118 8.19 4.52 6.03
N PHE A 119 7.09 5.10 5.55
CA PHE A 119 7.05 6.51 5.17
C PHE A 119 7.29 7.45 6.36
N ASN A 120 6.78 7.13 7.55
CA ASN A 120 7.03 7.92 8.76
C ASN A 120 8.52 7.97 9.11
N ILE A 121 9.16 6.80 9.12
CA ILE A 121 10.59 6.67 9.45
C ILE A 121 11.47 7.31 8.37
N LEU A 122 11.07 7.22 7.09
CA LEU A 122 11.74 7.90 5.98
C LEU A 122 11.59 9.43 6.06
N ALA A 123 10.39 9.93 6.39
CA ALA A 123 10.14 11.37 6.59
C ALA A 123 11.01 11.93 7.73
N ASN A 124 11.18 11.15 8.80
CA ASN A 124 12.02 11.47 9.95
C ASN A 124 13.52 11.22 9.73
N LYS A 125 13.96 10.90 8.50
CA LYS A 125 15.36 10.57 8.13
C LYS A 125 16.01 9.49 9.00
N THR A 126 15.20 8.63 9.62
CA THR A 126 15.70 7.56 10.50
C THR A 126 16.22 6.38 9.67
N ILE A 127 15.70 6.19 8.46
CA ILE A 127 16.23 5.26 7.46
C ILE A 127 16.53 6.00 6.16
N GLY A 128 17.53 5.54 5.41
CA GLY A 128 17.78 6.00 4.05
C GLY A 128 16.77 5.42 3.05
N TRP A 129 16.79 5.94 1.83
CA TRP A 129 15.88 5.51 0.75
C TRP A 129 15.94 4.00 0.48
N PHE A 130 17.13 3.41 0.58
CA PHE A 130 17.31 1.96 0.41
C PHE A 130 16.62 1.14 1.53
N GLY A 131 16.68 1.61 2.78
CA GLY A 131 15.99 0.98 3.89
C GLY A 131 14.47 1.01 3.71
N PHE A 132 13.94 2.10 3.16
CA PHE A 132 12.54 2.19 2.75
C PHE A 132 12.18 1.17 1.66
N LEU A 133 13.01 1.04 0.63
CA LEU A 133 12.79 0.08 -0.46
C LEU A 133 12.79 -1.37 0.04
N ALA A 134 13.74 -1.71 0.91
CA ALA A 134 13.80 -3.01 1.57
C ALA A 134 12.54 -3.26 2.43
N GLY A 135 12.11 -2.26 3.21
CA GLY A 135 10.88 -2.30 3.99
C GLY A 135 9.63 -2.54 3.15
N LEU A 136 9.55 -1.92 1.96
CA LEU A 136 8.44 -2.12 1.03
C LEU A 136 8.42 -3.57 0.52
N ILE A 137 9.56 -4.12 0.10
CA ILE A 137 9.66 -5.52 -0.36
C ILE A 137 9.25 -6.48 0.76
N ILE A 138 9.73 -6.26 1.99
CA ILE A 138 9.35 -7.06 3.16
C ILE A 138 7.84 -6.97 3.43
N SER A 139 7.25 -5.79 3.30
CA SER A 139 5.80 -5.58 3.48
C SER A 139 4.97 -6.35 2.45
N VAL A 140 5.40 -6.36 1.19
CA VAL A 140 4.76 -7.17 0.13
C VAL A 140 4.86 -8.66 0.47
N GLY A 141 6.05 -9.14 0.83
CA GLY A 141 6.27 -10.53 1.21
C GLY A 141 5.38 -10.96 2.38
N LEU A 142 5.33 -10.15 3.44
CA LEU A 142 4.49 -10.39 4.61
C LEU A 142 3.01 -10.46 4.23
N SER A 143 2.54 -9.56 3.36
CA SER A 143 1.15 -9.51 2.92
C SER A 143 0.75 -10.77 2.14
N ILE A 144 1.64 -11.27 1.28
CA ILE A 144 1.43 -12.52 0.54
C ILE A 144 1.35 -13.71 1.50
N ILE A 145 2.28 -13.80 2.46
CA ILE A 145 2.32 -14.88 3.47
C ILE A 145 1.02 -14.90 4.27
N ILE A 146 0.57 -13.75 4.79
CA ILE A 146 -0.67 -13.65 5.58
C ILE A 146 -1.89 -14.06 4.76
N SER A 147 -2.00 -13.57 3.52
CA SER A 147 -3.09 -13.95 2.61
C SER A 147 -3.11 -15.46 2.38
N ASN A 148 -1.96 -16.08 2.17
CA ASN A 148 -1.87 -17.52 1.92
C ASN A 148 -2.16 -18.35 3.17
N ILE A 149 -1.69 -17.95 4.35
CA ILE A 149 -1.99 -18.64 5.62
C ILE A 149 -3.50 -18.67 5.86
N ILE A 150 -4.18 -17.52 5.70
CA ILE A 150 -5.64 -17.44 5.91
C ILE A 150 -6.39 -18.34 4.93
N LYS A 151 -5.91 -18.45 3.69
CA LYS A 151 -6.48 -19.36 2.69
C LYS A 151 -6.22 -20.84 3.02
N LEU A 152 -5.01 -21.16 3.49
CA LEU A 152 -4.58 -22.53 3.81
C LEU A 152 -5.25 -23.10 5.05
N VAL A 153 -5.47 -22.30 6.10
CA VAL A 153 -6.18 -22.74 7.32
C VAL A 153 -7.58 -23.30 6.99
N LYS A 154 -8.18 -22.89 5.87
CA LYS A 154 -9.47 -23.40 5.41
C LYS A 154 -9.38 -24.62 4.47
N PHE A 155 -8.24 -24.90 3.85
CA PHE A 155 -8.08 -26.07 2.98
C PHE A 155 -7.97 -27.40 3.75
N ASN A 156 -8.05 -27.37 5.08
CA ASN A 156 -8.20 -28.58 5.89
C ASN A 156 -9.70 -28.84 6.15
N PRO A 157 -10.38 -29.68 5.33
CA PRO A 157 -11.76 -30.12 5.60
C PRO A 157 -11.87 -30.94 6.88
#